data_AF-A0A368EVC1-F1
#
_entry.id   AF-A0A368EVC1-F1
#
_cell.length_a   1.000
_cell.length_b   1.000
_cell.length_c   1.000
_cell.angle_alpha   90.00
_cell.angle_beta   90.00
_cell.angle_gamma   90.00
#
_symmetry.space_group_name_H-M   'P 1'
#
loop_
_entity.id
_entity.type
_entity.pdbx_description
1 polymer ?
#
loop_
_entity_poly.entity_id
_entity_poly.type
_entity_poly.pdbx_seq_one_letter_code
_entity_poly.pdbx_strand_id
1 'polypeptide(L)'
;MFLLLDANVIVGNPLLRGRQWDAVADAVASEALDLYVPELAVDEAVARYRDSAALREREAKKALKTWPPRSRELVQEAINASESFAAEYESLLRARLEQMGAEIVGYPEVEHREVALRAISRSAPFDREGNGYRDALHWYVFVDLLLTCEPEDPHGPRPFEWWSFASLR
;
A
#
# COMPACT_ATOMS: atom_id res chain seq x y z
N MET A 1 -12.18 6.65 -14.48
CA MET A 1 -12.36 6.12 -13.09
C MET A 1 -11.02 5.64 -12.57
N PHE A 2 -10.64 5.97 -11.33
CA PHE A 2 -9.35 5.52 -10.77
C PHE A 2 -9.49 4.69 -9.49
N LEU A 3 -8.51 3.84 -9.22
CA LEU A 3 -8.34 3.06 -8.00
C LEU A 3 -6.96 3.36 -7.40
N LEU A 4 -6.94 3.77 -6.13
CA LEU A 4 -5.71 3.93 -5.35
C LEU A 4 -5.53 2.74 -4.40
N LEU A 5 -4.38 2.06 -4.46
CA LEU A 5 -4.08 0.96 -3.53
C LEU A 5 -3.42 1.44 -2.26
N ASP A 6 -4.03 1.12 -1.12
CA ASP A 6 -3.43 1.27 0.20
C ASP A 6 -2.46 0.11 0.53
N ALA A 7 -1.51 0.38 1.42
CA ALA A 7 -0.55 -0.60 1.91
C ALA A 7 -1.22 -1.85 2.49
N ASN A 8 -2.35 -1.70 3.21
CA ASN A 8 -3.04 -2.83 3.85
C ASN A 8 -3.54 -3.85 2.82
N VAL A 9 -3.94 -3.39 1.64
CA VAL A 9 -4.39 -4.25 0.55
C VAL A 9 -3.24 -5.11 0.03
N ILE A 10 -2.06 -4.51 -0.15
CA ILE A 10 -0.83 -5.19 -0.57
C ILE A 10 -0.36 -6.16 0.52
N VAL A 11 -0.37 -5.75 1.79
CA VAL A 11 0.00 -6.62 2.92
C VAL A 11 -0.91 -7.85 3.01
N GLY A 12 -2.20 -7.68 2.74
CA GLY A 12 -3.17 -8.78 2.71
C GLY A 12 -2.95 -9.77 1.56
N ASN A 13 -2.37 -9.32 0.44
CA ASN A 13 -1.98 -10.17 -0.69
C ASN A 13 -0.66 -9.67 -1.32
N PRO A 14 0.50 -10.08 -0.76
CA PRO A 14 1.81 -9.54 -1.13
C PRO A 14 2.18 -9.70 -2.61
N LEU A 15 1.55 -10.66 -3.29
CA LEU A 15 1.80 -10.93 -4.70
C LEU A 15 0.76 -10.30 -5.62
N LEU A 16 -0.32 -9.70 -5.09
CA LEU A 16 -1.43 -9.16 -5.85
C LEU A 16 -1.90 -10.14 -6.94
N ARG A 17 -2.12 -11.40 -6.53
CA ARG A 17 -2.51 -12.52 -7.41
C ARG A 17 -3.90 -13.03 -7.10
N GLY A 18 -4.51 -13.65 -8.12
CA GLY A 18 -5.82 -14.27 -8.05
C GLY A 18 -6.87 -13.46 -8.83
N ARG A 19 -8.04 -14.07 -9.01
CA ARG A 19 -9.08 -13.61 -9.95
C ARG A 19 -9.45 -12.13 -9.83
N GLN A 20 -9.50 -11.61 -8.61
CA GLN A 20 -9.82 -10.19 -8.37
C GLN A 20 -8.75 -9.25 -8.94
N TRP A 21 -7.47 -9.62 -8.84
CA TRP A 21 -6.35 -8.84 -9.35
C TRP A 21 -6.13 -9.04 -10.84
N ASP A 22 -6.47 -10.23 -11.36
CA ASP A 22 -6.54 -10.46 -12.80
C ASP A 22 -7.60 -9.55 -13.43
N ALA A 23 -8.79 -9.45 -12.82
CA ALA A 23 -9.84 -8.53 -13.28
C ALA A 23 -9.44 -7.05 -13.20
N VAL A 24 -8.70 -6.65 -12.16
CA VAL A 24 -8.15 -5.28 -12.06
C VAL A 24 -7.15 -5.04 -13.19
N ALA A 25 -6.22 -5.96 -13.44
CA ALA A 25 -5.24 -5.84 -14.51
C ALA A 25 -5.90 -5.79 -15.90
N ASP A 26 -6.94 -6.60 -16.13
CA ASP A 26 -7.72 -6.57 -17.37
C ASP A 26 -8.43 -5.22 -17.57
N ALA A 27 -8.98 -4.64 -16.50
CA ALA A 27 -9.65 -3.34 -16.55
C ALA A 27 -8.66 -2.19 -16.82
N VAL A 28 -7.46 -2.26 -16.26
CA VAL A 28 -6.37 -1.31 -16.56
C VAL A 28 -5.92 -1.46 -18.02
N ALA A 29 -5.70 -2.68 -18.48
CA ALA A 29 -5.31 -2.96 -19.86
C ALA A 29 -6.35 -2.53 -20.89
N SER A 30 -7.64 -2.49 -20.52
CA SER A 30 -8.73 -1.99 -21.35
C SER A 30 -9.00 -0.49 -21.20
N GLU A 31 -8.15 0.26 -20.50
CA GLU A 31 -8.31 1.70 -20.20
C GLU A 31 -9.63 2.04 -19.49
N ALA A 32 -10.24 1.06 -18.82
CA ALA A 32 -11.48 1.25 -18.05
C ALA A 32 -11.21 1.70 -16.60
N LEU A 33 -9.96 1.55 -16.15
CA LEU A 33 -9.53 1.86 -14.80
C LEU A 33 -8.09 2.36 -14.79
N ASP A 34 -7.83 3.50 -14.16
CA ASP A 34 -6.48 3.93 -13.83
C ASP A 34 -6.08 3.39 -12.45
N LEU A 35 -4.96 2.67 -12.37
CA LEU A 35 -4.49 2.06 -11.12
C LEU A 35 -3.29 2.83 -10.58
N TYR A 36 -3.44 3.42 -9.40
CA TYR A 36 -2.39 4.17 -8.72
C TYR A 36 -1.95 3.48 -7.44
N VAL A 37 -0.66 3.57 -7.12
CA VAL A 37 -0.09 3.09 -5.85
C VAL A 37 0.86 4.15 -5.29
N PRO A 38 0.65 4.67 -4.08
CA PRO A 38 1.63 5.55 -3.44
C PRO A 38 2.95 4.84 -3.18
N GLU A 39 4.07 5.52 -3.38
CA GLU A 39 5.41 5.03 -3.00
C GLU A 39 5.46 4.71 -1.51
N LEU A 40 4.80 5.53 -0.67
CA LEU A 40 4.61 5.26 0.76
C LEU A 40 3.92 3.90 1.01
N ALA A 41 2.97 3.49 0.17
CA ALA A 41 2.26 2.23 0.33
C ALA A 41 3.16 1.04 -0.02
N VAL A 42 4.03 1.19 -1.03
CA VAL A 42 5.06 0.22 -1.39
C VAL A 42 6.04 0.05 -0.22
N ASP A 43 6.59 1.15 0.30
CA ASP A 43 7.54 1.12 1.42
C ASP A 43 6.95 0.48 2.68
N GLU A 44 5.70 0.83 3.02
CA GLU A 44 4.99 0.21 4.13
C GLU A 44 4.76 -1.29 3.93
N ALA A 45 4.32 -1.70 2.73
CA ALA A 45 4.09 -3.10 2.43
C ALA A 45 5.38 -3.91 2.51
N VAL A 46 6.49 -3.36 2.00
CA VAL A 46 7.82 -3.98 2.05
C VAL A 46 8.30 -4.14 3.48
N ALA A 47 8.21 -3.08 4.29
CA ALA A 47 8.60 -3.13 5.70
C ALA A 47 7.79 -4.19 6.46
N ARG A 48 6.45 -4.16 6.34
CA ARG A 48 5.56 -5.11 7.03
C ARG A 48 5.77 -6.55 6.57
N TYR A 49 6.02 -6.77 5.27
CA TYR A 49 6.32 -8.10 4.77
C TYR A 49 7.61 -8.65 5.36
N ARG A 50 8.69 -7.86 5.35
CA ARG A 50 10.01 -8.22 5.92
C ARG A 50 9.92 -8.50 7.41
N ASP A 51 9.22 -7.66 8.18
CA ASP A 51 9.00 -7.88 9.62
C ASP A 51 8.25 -9.19 9.89
N SER A 52 7.18 -9.43 9.11
CA SER A 52 6.38 -10.64 9.23
C SER A 52 7.15 -11.89 8.80
N ALA A 53 8.02 -11.79 7.79
CA ALA A 53 8.91 -12.87 7.36
C ALA A 53 9.93 -13.20 8.46
N ALA A 54 10.63 -12.20 8.99
CA ALA A 54 11.61 -12.37 10.04
C ALA A 54 11.02 -13.00 11.31
N LEU A 55 9.78 -12.62 11.68
CA LEU A 55 9.07 -13.25 12.79
C LEU A 55 8.78 -14.73 12.52
N ARG A 56 8.18 -15.05 11.37
CA ARG A 56 7.87 -16.43 10.96
C ARG A 56 9.12 -17.31 10.93
N GLU A 57 10.22 -16.80 10.38
CA GLU A 57 11.50 -17.49 10.29
C GLU A 57 12.13 -17.72 11.67
N ARG A 58 12.08 -16.73 12.56
CA ARG A 58 12.56 -16.88 13.95
C ARG A 58 11.76 -17.95 14.70
N GLU A 59 10.45 -17.96 14.54
CA GLU A 59 9.57 -18.97 15.15
C GLU A 59 9.84 -20.36 14.59
N ALA A 60 9.99 -20.49 13.27
CA ALA A 60 10.34 -21.75 12.61
C ALA A 60 11.70 -22.28 13.07
N LYS A 61 12.74 -21.43 13.12
CA LYS A 61 14.07 -21.78 13.65
C LYS A 61 14.03 -22.23 15.10
N LYS A 62 13.17 -21.61 15.92
CA LYS A 62 12.99 -22.01 17.33
C LYS A 62 12.34 -23.40 17.43
N ALA A 63 11.30 -23.65 16.63
CA ALA A 63 10.62 -24.95 16.59
C ALA A 63 11.52 -26.08 16.08
N LEU A 64 12.39 -25.80 15.10
CA LEU A 64 13.29 -26.79 14.49
C LEU A 64 14.24 -27.47 15.48
N LYS A 65 14.59 -26.80 16.58
CA LYS A 65 15.52 -27.34 17.59
C LYS A 65 15.05 -28.66 18.19
N THR A 66 13.74 -28.92 18.23
CA THR A 66 13.15 -30.13 18.82
C THR A 66 12.89 -31.23 17.79
N TRP A 67 13.12 -30.97 16.50
CA TRP A 67 12.76 -31.90 15.42
C TRP A 67 13.86 -32.93 15.14
N PRO A 68 13.54 -34.10 14.56
CA PRO A 68 14.54 -35.08 14.09
C PRO A 68 15.42 -34.51 12.96
N PRO A 69 16.69 -34.95 12.81
CA PRO A 69 17.63 -34.39 11.84
C PRO A 69 17.12 -34.29 10.39
N ARG A 70 16.52 -35.37 9.86
CA ARG A 70 16.00 -35.41 8.47
C ARG A 70 14.88 -34.39 8.23
N SER A 71 14.06 -34.10 9.24
CA SER A 71 13.01 -33.08 9.15
C SER A 71 13.57 -31.66 9.26
N ARG A 72 14.74 -31.48 9.89
CA ARG A 72 15.38 -30.16 10.00
C ARG A 72 15.89 -29.65 8.66
N GLU A 73 16.50 -30.52 7.85
CA GLU A 73 17.06 -30.16 6.55
C GLU A 73 15.99 -29.56 5.62
N LEU A 74 14.86 -30.26 5.46
CA LEU A 74 13.76 -29.81 4.59
C LEU A 74 13.17 -28.46 5.02
N VAL A 75 13.01 -28.23 6.33
CA VAL A 75 12.45 -26.96 6.82
C VAL A 75 13.50 -25.85 6.76
N GLN A 76 14.78 -26.16 6.96
CA GLN A 76 15.85 -25.19 6.82
C GLN A 76 15.96 -24.67 5.38
N GLU A 77 15.80 -25.55 4.38
CA GLU A 77 15.71 -25.14 2.97
C GLU A 77 14.53 -24.20 2.73
N ALA A 78 13.34 -24.51 3.28
CA ALA A 78 12.16 -23.65 3.17
C ALA A 78 12.35 -22.27 3.83
N ILE A 79 13.02 -22.22 4.99
CA ILE A 79 13.38 -20.98 5.68
C ILE A 79 14.34 -20.15 4.82
N ASN A 80 15.38 -20.76 4.26
CA ASN A 80 16.33 -20.06 3.40
C ASN A 80 15.66 -19.49 2.15
N ALA A 81 14.71 -20.24 1.55
CA ALA A 81 13.92 -19.75 0.42
C ALA A 81 13.00 -18.58 0.82
N SER A 82 12.39 -18.63 2.01
CA SER A 82 11.60 -17.51 2.56
C SER A 82 12.46 -16.26 2.76
N GLU A 83 13.66 -16.41 3.33
CA GLU A 83 14.60 -15.31 3.57
C GLU A 83 15.02 -14.66 2.24
N SER A 84 15.35 -15.46 1.22
CA SER A 84 15.68 -14.96 -0.12
C SER A 84 14.51 -14.19 -0.72
N PHE A 85 13.30 -14.74 -0.64
CA PHE A 85 12.11 -14.06 -1.13
C PHE A 85 11.85 -12.75 -0.39
N ALA A 86 12.04 -12.69 0.92
CA ALA A 86 11.86 -11.47 1.70
C ALA A 86 12.89 -10.37 1.36
N ALA A 87 14.11 -10.76 1.02
CA ALA A 87 15.13 -9.84 0.51
C ALA A 87 14.73 -9.23 -0.84
N GLU A 88 14.21 -10.07 -1.75
CA GLU A 88 13.80 -9.70 -3.11
C GLU A 88 12.38 -9.13 -3.20
N TYR A 89 11.63 -9.10 -2.10
CA TYR A 89 10.19 -8.80 -2.13
C TYR A 89 9.86 -7.45 -2.78
N GLU A 90 10.65 -6.42 -2.50
CA GLU A 90 10.42 -5.09 -3.07
C GLU A 90 10.50 -5.08 -4.60
N SER A 91 11.52 -5.70 -5.19
CA SER A 91 11.66 -5.75 -6.64
C SER A 91 10.56 -6.59 -7.27
N LEU A 92 10.15 -7.68 -6.62
CA LEU A 92 9.03 -8.52 -7.06
C LEU A 92 7.69 -7.77 -7.02
N LEU A 93 7.44 -6.99 -5.96
CA LEU A 93 6.24 -6.18 -5.84
C LEU A 93 6.19 -5.10 -6.92
N ARG A 94 7.28 -4.35 -7.11
CA ARG A 94 7.35 -3.30 -8.14
C ARG A 94 7.17 -3.88 -9.54
N ALA A 95 7.83 -4.99 -9.87
CA ALA A 95 7.65 -5.67 -11.15
C ALA A 95 6.20 -6.16 -11.34
N ARG A 96 5.54 -6.61 -10.27
CA ARG A 96 4.12 -6.99 -10.36
C ARG A 96 3.21 -5.80 -10.61
N LEU A 97 3.44 -4.67 -9.93
CA LEU A 97 2.67 -3.44 -10.14
C LEU A 97 2.82 -2.93 -11.58
N GLU A 98 4.05 -2.92 -12.10
CA GLU A 98 4.34 -2.59 -13.50
C GLU A 98 3.59 -3.52 -14.47
N GLN A 99 3.62 -4.84 -14.23
CA GLN A 99 2.88 -5.82 -15.04
C GLN A 99 1.36 -5.60 -15.03
N MET A 100 0.82 -5.03 -13.96
CA MET A 100 -0.61 -4.70 -13.85
C MET A 100 -0.96 -3.35 -14.48
N GLY A 101 0.03 -2.62 -15.01
CA GLY A 101 -0.16 -1.26 -15.54
C GLY A 101 -0.37 -0.21 -14.45
N ALA A 102 0.06 -0.48 -13.21
CA ALA A 102 -0.08 0.47 -12.12
C ALA A 102 0.93 1.62 -12.25
N GLU A 103 0.47 2.85 -12.02
CA GLU A 103 1.33 4.01 -11.85
C GLU A 103 1.72 4.15 -10.38
N ILE A 104 3.03 4.13 -10.11
CA ILE A 104 3.55 4.37 -8.76
C ILE A 104 3.75 5.88 -8.60
N VAL A 105 2.96 6.50 -7.72
CA VAL A 105 2.99 7.94 -7.48
C VAL A 105 3.88 8.26 -6.30
N GLY A 106 4.55 9.40 -6.35
CA GLY A 106 5.48 9.83 -5.32
C GLY A 106 4.84 10.06 -3.95
N TYR A 107 5.69 10.45 -3.00
CA TYR A 107 5.23 10.98 -1.72
C TYR A 107 4.43 12.28 -1.92
N PRO A 108 3.43 12.58 -1.07
CA PRO A 108 2.66 13.80 -1.20
C PRO A 108 3.53 15.02 -0.90
N GLU A 109 3.36 16.08 -1.69
CA GLU A 109 4.01 17.37 -1.44
C GLU A 109 3.13 18.22 -0.53
N VAL A 110 3.19 17.93 0.77
CA VAL A 110 2.40 18.64 1.80
C VAL A 110 3.31 19.35 2.80
N GLU A 111 2.97 20.60 3.12
CA GLU A 111 3.68 21.37 4.14
C GLU A 111 3.52 20.72 5.52
N HIS A 112 4.63 20.53 6.25
CA HIS A 112 4.60 19.95 7.60
C HIS A 112 3.64 20.70 8.54
N ARG A 113 3.50 22.01 8.35
CA ARG A 113 2.57 22.85 9.11
C ARG A 113 1.12 22.41 8.91
N GLU A 114 0.72 22.02 7.71
CA GLU A 114 -0.65 21.59 7.41
C GLU A 114 -0.96 20.25 8.07
N VAL A 115 -0.03 19.28 7.97
CA VAL A 115 -0.14 17.99 8.66
C VAL A 115 -0.26 18.19 10.17
N ALA A 116 0.58 19.07 10.74
CA ALA A 116 0.55 19.40 12.16
C ALA A 116 -0.78 20.04 12.58
N LEU A 117 -1.33 20.98 11.80
CA LEU A 117 -2.63 21.60 12.09
C LEU A 117 -3.76 20.57 12.01
N ARG A 118 -3.71 19.63 11.06
CA ARG A 118 -4.66 18.53 10.97
C ARG A 118 -4.61 17.63 12.22
N ALA A 119 -3.41 17.32 12.71
CA ALA A 119 -3.21 16.56 13.93
C ALA A 119 -3.71 17.31 15.19
N ILE A 120 -3.37 18.59 15.33
CA ILE A 120 -3.81 19.45 16.45
C ILE A 120 -5.33 19.55 16.51
N SER A 121 -5.97 19.68 15.34
CA SER A 121 -7.43 19.73 15.22
C SER A 121 -8.11 18.37 15.39
N ARG A 122 -7.35 17.28 15.51
CA ARG A 122 -7.85 15.90 15.58
C ARG A 122 -8.78 15.56 14.42
N SER A 123 -8.47 16.12 13.26
CA SER A 123 -9.20 15.83 12.03
C SER A 123 -8.74 14.49 11.51
N ALA A 124 -9.68 13.63 11.10
CA ALA A 124 -9.35 12.32 10.52
C ALA A 124 -8.27 12.46 9.43
N PRO A 125 -7.26 11.58 9.37
CA PRO A 125 -7.17 10.30 10.08
C PRO A 125 -6.52 10.38 11.47
N PHE A 126 -6.32 11.58 12.05
CA PHE A 126 -5.73 11.70 13.37
C PHE A 126 -6.71 11.34 14.51
N ASP A 127 -6.22 10.57 15.48
CA ASP A 127 -6.97 10.22 16.69
C ASP A 127 -6.60 11.10 17.91
N ARG A 128 -7.15 10.77 19.08
CA ARG A 128 -6.86 11.52 20.33
C ARG A 128 -5.44 11.31 20.86
N GLU A 129 -4.77 10.24 20.44
CA GLU A 129 -3.42 9.86 20.85
C GLU A 129 -2.36 10.45 19.89
N GLY A 130 -2.78 11.03 18.76
CA GLY A 130 -1.91 11.61 17.75
C GLY A 130 -1.43 10.60 16.71
N ASN A 131 -2.01 9.40 16.67
CA ASN A 131 -1.78 8.44 15.60
C ASN A 131 -2.42 8.93 14.29
N GLY A 132 -2.04 8.36 13.16
CA GLY A 132 -2.63 8.67 11.85
C GLY A 132 -1.74 9.47 10.90
N TYR A 133 -0.48 9.74 11.26
CA TYR A 133 0.45 10.46 10.37
C TYR A 133 0.58 9.79 8.99
N ARG A 134 0.83 8.47 8.94
CA ARG A 134 0.97 7.75 7.66
C ARG A 134 -0.33 7.73 6.87
N ASP A 135 -1.45 7.48 7.54
CA ASP A 135 -2.78 7.53 6.93
C ASP A 135 -3.07 8.93 6.36
N ALA A 136 -2.59 9.99 7.02
CA ALA A 136 -2.72 11.36 6.53
C ALA A 136 -1.91 11.56 5.25
N LEU A 137 -0.71 11.00 5.15
CA LEU A 137 0.08 11.05 3.92
C LEU A 137 -0.61 10.30 2.77
N HIS A 138 -1.15 9.10 3.00
CA HIS A 138 -1.96 8.39 1.99
C HIS A 138 -3.17 9.23 1.54
N TRP A 139 -3.83 9.90 2.50
CA TRP A 139 -4.92 10.81 2.20
C TRP A 139 -4.48 11.98 1.32
N TYR A 140 -3.32 12.60 1.58
CA TYR A 140 -2.82 13.69 0.73
C TYR A 140 -2.52 13.21 -0.69
N VAL A 141 -1.91 12.03 -0.86
CA VAL A 141 -1.71 11.44 -2.20
C VAL A 141 -3.04 11.23 -2.93
N PHE A 142 -4.06 10.73 -2.23
CA PHE A 142 -5.39 10.57 -2.81
C PHE A 142 -6.02 11.90 -3.23
N VAL A 143 -5.89 12.94 -2.40
CA VAL A 143 -6.41 14.28 -2.72
C VAL A 143 -5.69 14.87 -3.93
N ASP A 144 -4.36 14.75 -3.99
CA ASP A 144 -3.55 15.26 -5.11
C ASP A 144 -3.96 14.57 -6.42
N LEU A 145 -4.16 13.25 -6.40
CA LEU A 145 -4.69 12.51 -7.54
C LEU A 145 -6.08 12.98 -7.94
N LEU A 146 -6.99 13.15 -6.97
CA LEU A 146 -8.35 13.60 -7.24
C LEU A 146 -8.41 15.01 -7.85
N LEU A 147 -7.42 15.86 -7.54
CA LEU A 147 -7.30 17.21 -8.09
C LEU A 147 -6.63 17.26 -9.47
N THR A 148 -5.83 16.24 -9.82
CA THR A 148 -5.05 16.19 -11.07
C THR A 148 -5.69 15.31 -12.15
N CYS A 149 -6.45 14.29 -11.77
CA CYS A 149 -7.30 13.55 -12.70
C CYS A 149 -8.38 14.49 -13.26
N GLU A 150 -8.45 14.64 -14.58
CA GLU A 150 -9.49 15.45 -15.22
C GLU A 150 -10.89 14.92 -14.83
N PRO A 151 -11.84 15.80 -14.48
CA PRO A 151 -13.21 15.36 -14.31
C PRO A 151 -13.73 14.79 -15.64
N GLU A 152 -14.29 13.59 -15.61
CA GLU A 152 -14.93 12.95 -16.78
C GLU A 152 -16.03 13.82 -17.42
N ASP A 153 -16.51 14.86 -16.71
CA ASP A 153 -17.42 15.88 -17.20
C ASP A 153 -16.80 17.29 -17.07
N PRO A 154 -16.42 17.96 -18.18
CA PRO A 154 -15.92 19.34 -18.17
C PRO A 154 -16.98 20.37 -17.72
N HIS A 155 -18.25 19.97 -17.57
CA HIS A 155 -19.35 20.78 -17.06
C HIS A 155 -19.79 20.41 -15.63
N GLY A 156 -19.16 19.41 -15.00
CA GLY A 156 -19.40 19.04 -13.61
C GLY A 156 -18.78 20.04 -12.62
N PRO A 157 -19.33 20.16 -11.39
CA PRO A 157 -18.73 21.00 -10.36
C PRO A 157 -17.32 20.50 -10.02
N ARG A 158 -16.32 21.40 -10.13
CA ARG A 158 -14.92 21.06 -9.83
C ARG A 158 -14.79 20.56 -8.39
N PRO A 159 -13.83 19.66 -8.09
CA PRO A 159 -13.63 19.09 -6.75
C PRO A 159 -13.62 20.13 -5.61
N PHE A 160 -13.09 21.34 -5.87
CA PHE A 160 -13.07 22.46 -4.93
C PHE A 160 -14.44 22.88 -4.39
N GLU A 161 -15.52 22.69 -5.14
CA GLU A 161 -16.88 23.05 -4.70
C GLU A 161 -17.46 22.06 -3.68
N TRP A 162 -16.94 20.82 -3.64
CA TRP A 162 -17.33 19.79 -2.67
C TRP A 162 -16.78 20.07 -1.27
N TRP A 163 -15.61 20.73 -1.17
CA TRP A 163 -14.95 21.05 0.10
C TRP A 163 -15.70 22.11 0.92
N SER A 164 -16.46 23.01 0.28
CA SER A 164 -17.33 23.95 0.99
C SER A 164 -18.52 23.27 1.68
N PHE A 165 -18.93 22.10 1.21
CA PHE A 165 -20.02 21.31 1.81
C PHE A 165 -19.54 20.37 2.93
N ALA A 166 -18.35 19.79 2.78
CA ALA A 166 -17.81 18.84 3.76
C ALA A 166 -17.34 19.50 5.07
N SER A 167 -17.04 20.80 5.06
CA SER A 167 -16.59 21.56 6.24
C SER A 167 -17.74 22.02 7.17
N LEU A 168 -18.98 21.60 6.88
CA LEU A 168 -20.19 22.02 7.60
C LEU A 168 -20.91 20.87 8.35
N ARG A 169 -20.25 19.74 8.61
CA ARG A 169 -20.81 18.66 9.45
C ARG A 169 -19.83 18.10 10.45
#